data_AF-A0A2L0PN78-F1
#
_entry.id   AF-A0A2L0PN78-F1
#
_cell.length_a   1.000
_cell.length_b   1.000
_cell.length_c   1.000
_cell.angle_alpha   90.00
_cell.angle_beta   90.00
_cell.angle_gamma   90.00
#
_symmetry.space_group_name_H-M   'P 1'
#
loop_
_entity.id
_entity.type
_entity.pdbx_description
1 polymer ?
#
loop_
_entity_poly.entity_id
_entity_poly.type
_entity_poly.pdbx_seq_one_letter_code
_entity_poly.pdbx_strand_id
1 'polypeptide(L)'
;MVRRIISIGLLGLSMNMAHADSAPPHYVSTHPDQAYEQKITQKQASVERFFQQFIRLRSLLEEDRAEVQDDNIADEAHYWVCVRIQQLHTLFQNNTAYQSAFNQHFKDMDFNTMMGYWHSDMQSHREICYQSEKSYSDRP
;
A
#
# COMPACT_ATOMS: atom_id res chain seq x y z
N MET A 1 -42.18 52.76 -7.40
CA MET A 1 -41.24 52.65 -8.55
C MET A 1 -39.92 52.07 -8.04
N VAL A 2 -39.42 51.07 -8.75
CA VAL A 2 -38.29 50.18 -8.43
C VAL A 2 -36.97 50.78 -8.95
N ARG A 3 -35.86 50.59 -8.20
CA ARG A 3 -34.46 50.39 -8.66
C ARG A 3 -33.53 50.44 -7.43
N ARG A 4 -32.49 49.63 -7.23
CA ARG A 4 -31.97 48.36 -7.76
C ARG A 4 -30.87 47.93 -6.77
N ILE A 5 -30.77 46.63 -6.53
CA ILE A 5 -29.80 45.96 -5.65
C ILE A 5 -28.46 45.75 -6.39
N ILE A 6 -27.32 45.94 -5.70
CA ILE A 6 -26.02 45.28 -5.94
C ILE A 6 -25.38 45.12 -4.54
N SER A 7 -25.46 43.93 -3.91
CA SER A 7 -24.38 42.91 -3.80
C SER A 7 -23.01 43.52 -3.43
N ILE A 8 -22.34 43.11 -2.36
CA ILE A 8 -21.53 41.87 -2.31
C ILE A 8 -21.44 41.39 -0.85
N GLY A 9 -21.83 40.14 -0.63
CA GLY A 9 -21.57 39.43 0.61
C GLY A 9 -20.12 38.94 0.66
N LEU A 10 -19.47 39.14 1.81
CA LEU A 10 -18.29 38.39 2.20
C LEU A 10 -18.75 37.30 3.17
N LEU A 11 -19.08 36.14 2.61
CA LEU A 11 -19.20 34.90 3.36
C LEU A 11 -17.79 34.44 3.71
N GLY A 12 -17.51 34.34 5.01
CA GLY A 12 -16.34 33.67 5.54
C GLY A 12 -16.37 32.20 5.11
N LEU A 13 -15.43 31.83 4.25
CA LEU A 13 -15.12 30.44 3.93
C LEU A 13 -14.45 29.82 5.14
N SER A 14 -15.23 29.11 5.96
CA SER A 14 -14.71 28.10 6.87
C SER A 14 -14.09 26.99 6.03
N MET A 15 -12.77 26.87 6.09
CA MET A 15 -12.04 25.75 5.50
C MET A 15 -12.37 24.49 6.29
N ASN A 16 -13.43 23.80 5.88
CA ASN A 16 -13.64 22.40 6.23
C ASN A 16 -12.49 21.60 5.58
N MET A 17 -11.45 21.30 6.35
CA MET A 17 -10.56 20.18 6.05
C MET A 17 -11.36 18.89 6.22
N ALA A 18 -12.14 18.55 5.19
CA ALA A 18 -12.60 17.19 5.01
C ALA A 18 -11.35 16.32 4.82
N HIS A 19 -10.98 15.59 5.87
CA HIS A 19 -10.15 14.40 5.72
C HIS A 19 -10.93 13.47 4.80
N ALA A 20 -10.57 13.48 3.52
CA ALA A 20 -11.08 12.52 2.57
C ALA A 20 -10.58 11.15 3.03
N ASP A 21 -11.44 10.45 3.74
CA ASP A 21 -11.39 9.02 4.03
C ASP A 21 -11.44 8.29 2.68
N SER A 22 -10.28 8.32 2.01
CA SER A 22 -10.07 7.75 0.70
C SER A 22 -9.52 6.38 0.98
N ALA A 23 -10.33 5.34 0.76
CA ALA A 23 -9.86 3.97 0.73
C ALA A 23 -8.52 3.91 -0.05
N PRO A 24 -7.52 3.16 0.43
CA PRO A 24 -6.22 3.09 -0.23
C PRO A 24 -6.44 2.73 -1.71
N PRO A 25 -5.76 3.42 -2.64
CA PRO A 25 -5.96 3.16 -4.07
C PRO A 25 -5.67 1.68 -4.34
N HIS A 26 -6.68 0.96 -4.83
CA HIS A 26 -6.52 -0.36 -5.38
C HIS A 26 -5.73 -0.21 -6.69
N TYR A 27 -4.41 -0.36 -6.62
CA TYR A 27 -3.54 -0.20 -7.78
C TYR A 27 -3.39 -1.55 -8.48
N VAL A 28 -3.54 -1.53 -9.80
CA VAL A 28 -3.44 -2.71 -10.67
C VAL A 28 -2.18 -2.54 -11.51
N SER A 29 -1.05 -3.08 -11.03
CA SER A 29 0.21 -3.21 -11.78
C SER A 29 -0.03 -3.97 -13.09
N THR A 30 0.57 -3.61 -14.22
CA THR A 30 0.36 -4.24 -15.56
C THR A 30 1.41 -5.31 -15.94
N HIS A 31 2.08 -5.93 -14.98
CA HIS A 31 3.07 -6.97 -15.24
C HIS A 31 2.48 -8.36 -15.56
N PRO A 32 3.19 -9.24 -16.30
CA PRO A 32 2.70 -10.58 -16.67
C PRO A 32 2.47 -11.52 -15.47
N ASP A 33 2.96 -11.17 -14.28
CA ASP A 33 2.62 -11.84 -13.02
C ASP A 33 1.34 -11.31 -12.34
N GLN A 34 0.59 -10.38 -12.97
CA GLN A 34 -0.66 -9.79 -12.47
C GLN A 34 -1.63 -10.80 -11.87
N ALA A 35 -1.86 -11.93 -12.53
CA ALA A 35 -2.81 -12.93 -12.08
C ALA A 35 -2.32 -13.66 -10.81
N TYR A 36 -1.01 -13.75 -10.61
CA TYR A 36 -0.37 -14.27 -9.41
C TYR A 36 -0.36 -13.20 -8.30
N GLU A 37 -0.03 -11.97 -8.64
CA GLU A 37 0.01 -10.82 -7.72
C GLU A 37 -1.39 -10.45 -7.19
N GLN A 38 -2.44 -10.54 -8.02
CA GLN A 38 -3.82 -10.34 -7.58
C GLN A 38 -4.30 -11.43 -6.61
N LYS A 39 -3.83 -12.68 -6.77
CA LYS A 39 -4.19 -13.79 -5.87
C LYS A 39 -3.57 -13.63 -4.48
N ILE A 40 -2.40 -13.00 -4.39
CA ILE A 40 -1.75 -12.67 -3.12
C ILE A 40 -2.59 -11.66 -2.33
N THR A 41 -3.14 -10.67 -3.02
CA THR A 41 -3.96 -9.63 -2.41
C THR A 41 -5.37 -10.08 -2.04
N GLN A 42 -5.78 -11.32 -2.33
CA GLN A 42 -7.10 -11.84 -1.97
C GLN A 42 -7.13 -12.40 -0.54
N LYS A 43 -8.35 -12.58 -0.01
CA LYS A 43 -8.56 -13.40 1.18
C LYS A 43 -8.09 -14.83 0.88
N GLN A 44 -7.16 -15.32 1.67
CA GLN A 44 -6.53 -16.62 1.46
C GLN A 44 -7.50 -17.73 1.88
N ALA A 45 -7.39 -18.89 1.23
CA ALA A 45 -8.29 -20.02 1.48
C ALA A 45 -8.01 -20.72 2.82
N SER A 46 -6.80 -20.57 3.37
CA SER A 46 -6.40 -21.19 4.64
C SER A 46 -5.32 -20.37 5.35
N VAL A 47 -5.17 -20.63 6.66
CA VAL A 47 -4.08 -20.09 7.49
C VAL A 47 -2.71 -20.45 6.91
N GLU A 48 -2.54 -21.70 6.44
CA GLU A 48 -1.29 -22.16 5.85
C GLU A 48 -0.95 -21.37 4.58
N ARG A 49 -1.93 -21.13 3.70
CA ARG A 49 -1.72 -20.31 2.50
C ARG A 49 -1.35 -18.87 2.87
N PHE A 50 -2.02 -18.30 3.87
CA PHE A 50 -1.67 -16.98 4.38
C PHE A 50 -0.22 -16.93 4.90
N PHE A 51 0.23 -17.90 5.70
CA PHE A 51 1.62 -17.95 6.18
C PHE A 51 2.63 -18.12 5.05
N GLN A 52 2.35 -19.00 4.08
CA GLN A 52 3.21 -19.19 2.91
C GLN A 52 3.38 -17.88 2.12
N GLN A 53 2.28 -17.15 1.89
CA GLN A 53 2.36 -15.87 1.18
C GLN A 53 3.09 -14.80 2.00
N PHE A 54 2.82 -14.72 3.30
CA PHE A 54 3.51 -13.78 4.19
C PHE A 54 5.02 -13.99 4.18
N ILE A 55 5.48 -15.22 4.39
CA ILE A 55 6.90 -15.57 4.42
C ILE A 55 7.55 -15.28 3.06
N ARG A 56 6.90 -15.67 1.96
CA ARG A 56 7.40 -15.42 0.61
C ARG A 56 7.55 -13.93 0.33
N LEU A 57 6.51 -13.14 0.56
CA LEU A 57 6.53 -11.71 0.30
C LEU A 57 7.58 -10.98 1.13
N ARG A 58 7.74 -11.38 2.40
CA ARG A 58 8.75 -10.80 3.26
C ARG A 58 10.17 -11.12 2.77
N SER A 59 10.44 -12.35 2.33
CA SER A 59 11.73 -12.72 1.72
C SER A 59 12.02 -11.87 0.48
N LEU A 60 11.04 -11.75 -0.42
CA LEU A 60 11.18 -10.93 -1.63
C LEU A 60 11.43 -9.45 -1.29
N LEU A 61 10.71 -8.91 -0.31
CA LEU A 61 10.93 -7.53 0.14
C LEU A 61 12.34 -7.33 0.73
N GLU A 62 12.86 -8.31 1.46
CA GLU A 62 14.22 -8.26 2.00
C GLU A 62 15.27 -8.31 0.87
N GLU A 63 15.04 -9.11 -0.17
CA GLU A 63 15.85 -9.16 -1.40
C GLU A 63 15.80 -7.83 -2.16
N ASP A 64 14.61 -7.33 -2.49
CA ASP A 64 14.39 -6.07 -3.21
C ASP A 64 15.04 -4.88 -2.47
N ARG A 65 14.98 -4.87 -1.13
CA ARG A 65 15.61 -3.83 -0.28
C ARG A 65 17.13 -3.93 -0.26
N ALA A 66 17.69 -5.13 -0.37
CA ALA A 66 19.14 -5.31 -0.43
C ALA A 66 19.69 -4.78 -1.77
N GLU A 67 18.92 -4.91 -2.85
CA GLU A 67 19.26 -4.34 -4.16
C GLU A 67 19.23 -2.81 -4.16
N VAL A 68 18.29 -2.17 -3.44
CA VAL A 68 18.23 -0.71 -3.34
C VAL A 68 19.45 -0.08 -2.64
N GLN A 69 20.21 -0.83 -1.84
CA GLN A 69 21.35 -0.29 -1.06
C GLN A 69 22.64 -0.08 -1.88
N ASP A 70 22.67 -0.49 -3.14
CA ASP A 70 23.77 -0.18 -4.06
C ASP A 70 23.42 1.13 -4.80
N ASP A 71 24.25 2.17 -4.62
CA ASP A 71 24.03 3.60 -4.97
C ASP A 71 23.72 3.88 -6.46
N ASN A 72 23.58 2.84 -7.28
CA ASN A 72 23.32 2.89 -8.72
C ASN A 72 22.09 2.07 -9.16
N ILE A 73 21.29 1.54 -8.24
CA ILE A 73 20.21 0.61 -8.60
C ILE A 73 18.86 1.33 -8.85
N ALA A 74 18.29 0.93 -10.00
CA ALA A 74 17.29 1.59 -10.80
C ALA A 74 15.92 1.75 -10.13
N ASP A 75 15.11 2.69 -10.67
CA ASP A 75 13.69 2.90 -10.36
C ASP A 75 12.86 1.60 -10.25
N GLU A 76 13.33 0.52 -10.88
CA GLU A 76 12.76 -0.82 -10.85
C GLU A 76 12.88 -1.54 -9.49
N ALA A 77 14.01 -1.45 -8.79
CA ALA A 77 14.14 -2.07 -7.47
C ALA A 77 13.25 -1.35 -6.44
N HIS A 78 13.21 0.00 -6.51
CA HIS A 78 12.30 0.80 -5.71
C HIS A 78 10.83 0.49 -6.03
N TYR A 79 10.50 0.28 -7.31
CA TYR A 79 9.18 -0.17 -7.73
C TYR A 79 8.80 -1.50 -7.08
N TRP A 80 9.67 -2.51 -7.09
CA TRP A 80 9.38 -3.81 -6.50
C TRP A 80 9.23 -3.75 -4.99
N VAL A 81 10.08 -3.00 -4.27
CA VAL A 81 9.89 -2.71 -2.84
C VAL A 81 8.48 -2.18 -2.57
N CYS A 82 8.02 -1.22 -3.37
CA CYS A 82 6.69 -0.64 -3.24
C CYS A 82 5.56 -1.65 -3.46
N VAL A 83 5.67 -2.47 -4.51
CA VAL A 83 4.71 -3.55 -4.78
C VAL A 83 4.64 -4.52 -3.62
N ARG A 84 5.77 -4.94 -3.04
CA ARG A 84 5.80 -5.91 -1.93
C ARG A 84 5.22 -5.33 -0.64
N ILE A 85 5.52 -4.08 -0.30
CA ILE A 85 4.94 -3.41 0.89
C ILE A 85 3.41 -3.33 0.76
N GLN A 86 2.91 -2.93 -0.42
CA GLN A 86 1.46 -2.87 -0.66
C GLN A 86 0.81 -4.25 -0.56
N GLN A 87 1.43 -5.28 -1.16
CA GLN A 87 0.95 -6.66 -1.08
C GLN A 87 0.89 -7.18 0.36
N LEU A 88 1.91 -6.91 1.18
CA LEU A 88 1.93 -7.28 2.60
C LEU A 88 0.83 -6.57 3.39
N HIS A 89 0.64 -5.27 3.18
CA HIS A 89 -0.43 -4.52 3.82
C HIS A 89 -1.80 -5.10 3.46
N THR A 90 -2.08 -5.33 2.17
CA THR A 90 -3.35 -5.91 1.71
C THR A 90 -3.55 -7.35 2.17
N LEU A 91 -2.48 -8.17 2.22
CA LEU A 91 -2.54 -9.53 2.74
C LEU A 91 -3.04 -9.54 4.19
N PHE A 92 -2.54 -8.65 5.05
CA PHE A 92 -3.01 -8.55 6.44
C PHE A 92 -4.45 -7.99 6.52
N GLN A 93 -4.75 -6.92 5.77
CA GLN A 93 -6.10 -6.33 5.76
C GLN A 93 -7.19 -7.34 5.37
N ASN A 94 -6.92 -8.20 4.39
CA ASN A 94 -7.91 -9.15 3.88
C ASN A 94 -7.99 -10.46 4.69
N ASN A 95 -7.08 -10.67 5.64
CA ASN A 95 -6.94 -11.93 6.37
C ASN A 95 -6.94 -11.74 7.90
N THR A 96 -7.63 -10.71 8.41
CA THR A 96 -7.79 -10.44 9.85
C THR A 96 -8.34 -11.62 10.64
N ALA A 97 -9.13 -12.50 10.02
CA ALA A 97 -9.61 -13.75 10.62
C ALA A 97 -8.47 -14.70 11.08
N TYR A 98 -7.25 -14.53 10.56
CA TYR A 98 -6.09 -15.35 10.90
C TYR A 98 -5.20 -14.75 11.98
N GLN A 99 -5.60 -13.62 12.58
CA GLN A 99 -4.87 -12.95 13.66
C GLN A 99 -4.48 -13.92 14.79
N SER A 100 -5.44 -14.69 15.31
CA SER A 100 -5.17 -15.61 16.42
C SER A 100 -4.12 -16.66 16.05
N ALA A 101 -4.24 -17.25 14.86
CA ALA A 101 -3.27 -18.22 14.37
C ALA A 101 -1.89 -17.59 14.15
N PHE A 102 -1.84 -16.37 13.60
CA PHE A 102 -0.60 -15.62 13.39
C PHE A 102 0.12 -15.37 14.72
N ASN A 103 -0.57 -14.83 15.73
CA ASN A 103 0.00 -14.54 17.05
C ASN A 103 0.43 -15.83 17.79
N GLN A 104 -0.22 -16.96 17.49
CA GLN A 104 0.21 -18.25 18.03
C GLN A 104 1.49 -18.76 17.37
N HIS A 105 1.62 -18.60 16.06
CA HIS A 105 2.75 -19.11 15.28
C HIS A 105 3.99 -18.22 15.39
N PHE A 106 3.85 -16.91 15.25
CA PHE A 106 4.92 -15.93 15.33
C PHE A 106 4.94 -15.29 16.72
N LYS A 107 5.75 -15.84 17.63
CA LYS A 107 5.79 -15.39 19.03
C LYS A 107 6.31 -13.97 19.23
N ASP A 108 7.18 -13.52 18.32
CA ASP A 108 7.82 -12.21 18.41
C ASP A 108 7.15 -11.16 17.52
N MET A 109 6.06 -11.52 16.83
CA MET A 109 5.34 -10.62 15.93
C MET A 109 3.83 -10.69 16.22
N ASP A 110 3.26 -9.57 16.67
CA ASP A 110 1.81 -9.44 16.80
C ASP A 110 1.19 -8.98 15.48
N PHE A 111 0.06 -9.58 15.09
CA PHE A 111 -0.63 -9.30 13.83
C PHE A 111 -1.02 -7.83 13.68
N ASN A 112 -1.57 -7.22 14.73
CA ASN A 112 -2.01 -5.82 14.67
C ASN A 112 -0.80 -4.88 14.57
N THR A 113 0.28 -5.22 15.28
CA THR A 113 1.56 -4.53 15.18
C THR A 113 2.13 -4.63 13.77
N MET A 114 2.11 -5.82 13.16
CA MET A 114 2.57 -6.01 11.77
C MET A 114 1.69 -5.26 10.77
N MET A 115 0.37 -5.28 10.94
CA MET A 115 -0.55 -4.52 10.09
C MET A 115 -0.26 -3.01 10.18
N GLY A 116 -0.03 -2.49 11.39
CA GLY A 116 0.37 -1.10 11.61
C GLY A 116 1.74 -0.77 11.00
N TYR A 117 2.71 -1.68 11.12
CA TYR A 117 4.03 -1.55 10.50
C TYR A 117 3.90 -1.45 8.97
N TRP A 118 3.20 -2.38 8.31
CA TRP A 118 3.02 -2.34 6.86
C TRP A 118 2.26 -1.10 6.40
N HIS A 119 1.27 -0.65 7.17
CA HIS A 119 0.58 0.61 6.89
C HIS A 119 1.54 1.80 6.94
N SER A 120 2.35 1.91 8.00
CA SER A 120 3.32 3.00 8.16
C SER A 120 4.40 2.96 7.08
N ASP A 121 4.87 1.77 6.72
CA ASP A 121 5.90 1.54 5.71
C ASP A 121 5.41 1.92 4.30
N MET A 122 4.14 1.62 4.01
CA MET A 122 3.48 2.08 2.78
C MET A 122 3.39 3.61 2.74
N GLN A 123 3.07 4.26 3.86
CA GLN A 123 2.97 5.72 3.91
C GLN A 123 4.34 6.40 3.75
N SER A 124 5.40 5.84 4.34
CA SER A 124 6.76 6.41 4.21
C SER A 124 7.32 6.29 2.80
N HIS A 125 6.95 5.24 2.06
CA HIS A 125 7.42 5.03 0.69
C HIS A 125 6.50 5.66 -0.37
N ARG A 126 5.36 6.26 0.01
CA ARG A 126 4.32 6.73 -0.93
C ARG A 126 4.85 7.58 -2.09
N GLU A 127 5.70 8.56 -1.80
CA GLU A 127 6.23 9.47 -2.83
C GLU A 127 7.18 8.75 -3.78
N ILE A 128 8.10 7.93 -3.24
CA ILE A 128 9.04 7.12 -4.02
C ILE A 128 8.28 6.12 -4.88
N CYS A 129 7.30 5.41 -4.31
CA CYS A 129 6.46 4.47 -5.05
C CYS A 129 5.75 5.13 -6.22
N TYR A 130 5.18 6.32 -6.02
CA TYR A 130 4.51 7.05 -7.09
C TYR A 130 5.48 7.41 -8.23
N GLN A 131 6.70 7.84 -7.91
CA GLN A 131 7.71 8.19 -8.94
C GLN A 131 8.23 6.94 -9.66
N SER A 132 8.54 5.87 -8.92
CA SER A 132 9.04 4.61 -9.47
C SER A 132 7.99 3.94 -10.34
N GLU A 133 6.72 3.90 -9.95
CA GLU A 133 5.61 3.38 -10.76
C GLU A 133 5.45 4.15 -12.08
N LYS A 134 5.53 5.48 -12.01
CA LYS A 134 5.45 6.33 -13.20
C LYS A 134 6.62 6.06 -14.14
N SER A 135 7.86 6.07 -13.62
CA SER A 135 9.06 5.77 -14.40
C SER A 135 8.99 4.38 -15.02
N TYR A 136 8.52 3.38 -14.26
CA TYR A 136 8.37 2.01 -14.73
C TYR A 136 7.34 1.88 -15.86
N SER A 137 6.17 2.52 -15.71
CA SER A 137 5.08 2.47 -16.68
C SER A 137 5.39 3.22 -17.98
N ASP A 138 6.28 4.21 -17.93
CA ASP A 138 6.74 4.98 -19.08
C ASP A 138 7.90 4.30 -19.85
N ARG A 139 8.39 3.13 -19.40
CA ARG A 139 9.40 2.35 -20.13
C ARG A 139 8.77 1.69 -21.39
N PRO A 140 9.39 1.84 -22.58
CA PRO A 140 8.86 1.31 -23.83
C PRO A 140 8.87 -0.22 -23.93
#